data_AF-A0A920P877-F1
#
_entry.id   AF-A0A920P877-F1
#
_cell.length_a   1.000
_cell.length_b   1.000
_cell.length_c   1.000
_cell.angle_alpha   90.00
_cell.angle_beta   90.00
_cell.angle_gamma   90.00
#
_symmetry.space_group_name_H-M   'P 1'
#
loop_
_entity.id
_entity.type
_entity.pdbx_description
1 polymer ?
#
loop_
_entity_poly.entity_id
_entity_poly.type
_entity_poly.pdbx_seq_one_letter_code
_entity_poly.pdbx_strand_id
1 'polypeptide(L)' 'MPNNNPIITTIVGTGDAGFSGDNGPAIKARLREPFMCDFDTEGNLYVCEAKNHTVRKIDMATKTITTVAGTGN' A
#
# COMPACT_ATOMS: atom_id res chain seq x y z
N MET A 1 -7.34 4.44 33.68
CA MET A 1 -7.00 4.65 32.26
C MET A 1 -7.20 3.32 31.56
N PRO A 2 -7.97 3.23 30.46
CA PRO A 2 -8.02 1.99 29.69
C PRO A 2 -6.62 1.65 29.16
N ASN A 3 -6.39 0.37 28.93
CA ASN A 3 -5.18 -0.19 28.34
C ASN A 3 -4.90 0.39 26.95
N ASN A 4 -4.14 1.48 26.89
CA ASN A 4 -3.75 2.12 25.64
C ASN A 4 -2.56 1.39 24.99
N ASN A 5 -2.71 0.09 24.73
CA ASN A 5 -1.73 -0.66 23.94
C ASN A 5 -1.96 -0.36 22.46
N PRO A 6 -1.00 0.24 21.75
CA PRO A 6 -1.16 0.52 20.33
C PRO A 6 -1.33 -0.78 19.55
N ILE A 7 -2.37 -0.86 18.72
CA ILE A 7 -2.64 -2.00 17.84
C ILE A 7 -1.90 -1.76 16.52
N ILE A 8 -1.03 -2.71 16.15
CA ILE A 8 -0.40 -2.74 14.81
C ILE A 8 -1.38 -3.43 13.85
N THR A 9 -1.64 -2.84 12.69
CA THR A 9 -2.54 -3.39 11.67
C THR A 9 -1.90 -3.34 10.28
N THR A 10 -2.17 -4.36 9.47
CA THR A 10 -1.79 -4.39 8.05
C THR A 10 -2.84 -3.67 7.23
N ILE A 11 -2.44 -2.63 6.50
CA ILE A 11 -3.34 -1.83 5.64
C ILE A 11 -3.15 -2.11 4.14
N VAL A 12 -2.03 -2.71 3.76
CA VAL A 12 -1.70 -3.10 2.39
C VAL A 12 -0.75 -4.29 2.40
N GLY A 13 -0.87 -5.19 1.43
CA GLY A 13 0.03 -6.33 1.26
C GLY A 13 -0.50 -7.65 1.84
N THR A 14 -0.17 -8.75 1.16
CA THR A 14 -0.42 -10.12 1.66
C THR A 14 0.79 -10.76 2.35
N GLY A 15 1.99 -10.19 2.17
CA GLY A 15 3.26 -10.79 2.56
C GLY A 15 3.97 -11.55 1.43
N ASP A 16 3.28 -11.86 0.33
CA ASP A 16 3.88 -12.52 -0.84
C ASP A 16 4.43 -11.48 -1.83
N ALA A 17 5.69 -11.66 -2.23
CA ALA A 17 6.33 -10.81 -3.23
C ALA A 17 5.60 -10.90 -4.59
N GLY A 18 5.26 -9.78 -5.24
CA GLY A 18 4.67 -9.76 -6.59
C GLY A 18 4.07 -8.42 -6.98
N PHE A 19 3.37 -8.37 -8.11
CA PHE A 19 2.63 -7.19 -8.59
C PHE A 19 1.19 -7.60 -8.94
N SER A 20 0.22 -7.19 -8.12
CA SER A 20 -1.20 -7.47 -8.36
C SER A 20 -2.11 -6.51 -7.58
N GLY A 21 -3.41 -6.63 -7.79
CA GLY A 21 -4.43 -6.07 -6.89
C GLY A 21 -4.92 -4.66 -7.24
N ASP A 22 -4.43 -4.05 -8.31
CA ASP A 22 -4.92 -2.74 -8.74
C ASP A 22 -6.45 -2.71 -8.92
N ASN A 23 -7.04 -1.60 -8.46
CA ASN A 23 -8.49 -1.37 -8.33
C ASN A 23 -9.21 -2.31 -7.36
N GLY A 24 -8.48 -3.16 -6.63
CA GLY A 24 -9.00 -4.05 -5.60
C GLY A 24 -8.62 -3.65 -4.17
N PRO A 25 -8.99 -4.46 -3.16
CA PRO A 25 -8.65 -4.20 -1.77
C PRO A 25 -7.13 -4.19 -1.55
N ALA A 26 -6.60 -3.14 -0.93
CA ALA A 26 -5.17 -2.97 -0.69
C ALA A 26 -4.55 -4.13 0.12
N ILE A 27 -5.30 -4.69 1.07
CA ILE A 27 -4.87 -5.84 1.88
C ILE A 27 -4.69 -7.15 1.08
N LYS A 28 -5.18 -7.21 -0.16
CA LYS A 28 -5.03 -8.36 -1.06
C LYS A 28 -3.97 -8.12 -2.14
N ALA A 29 -3.36 -6.95 -2.18
CA ALA A 29 -2.33 -6.62 -3.14
C ALA A 29 -1.03 -7.36 -2.81
N ARG A 30 -0.34 -7.85 -3.85
CA ARG A 30 1.06 -8.28 -3.71
C ARG A 30 1.94 -7.08 -4.03
N LEU A 31 2.94 -6.87 -3.17
CA LEU A 31 3.95 -5.84 -3.31
C LEU A 31 5.33 -6.49 -3.49
N ARG A 32 6.30 -5.78 -4.05
CA ARG A 32 7.67 -6.28 -4.24
C ARG A 32 8.71 -5.24 -3.87
N GLU A 33 9.38 -5.51 -2.75
CA GLU A 33 10.38 -4.61 -2.14
C GLU A 33 9.85 -3.17 -1.97
N PRO A 34 8.76 -2.96 -1.21
CA PRO A 34 8.35 -1.62 -0.82
C PRO A 34 9.44 -1.01 0.08
N PHE A 35 9.94 0.18 -0.25
CA PHE A 35 11.09 0.78 0.45
C PHE A 35 10.82 2.20 0.97
N MET A 36 9.75 2.84 0.52
CA MET A 36 9.36 4.17 0.99
C MET A 36 7.84 4.31 0.99
N CYS A 37 7.32 5.06 1.96
CA CYS A 37 5.92 5.46 1.99
C CYS A 37 5.74 6.86 2.58
N ASP A 38 4.67 7.54 2.16
CA ASP A 38 4.27 8.84 2.70
C ASP A 38 2.77 9.08 2.49
N PHE A 39 2.19 10.03 3.22
CA PHE A 39 0.78 10.41 3.10
C PHE A 39 0.61 11.70 2.30
N ASP A 40 -0.43 11.79 1.47
CA ASP A 40 -0.86 13.07 0.90
C ASP A 40 -1.72 13.89 1.87
N THR A 41 -2.10 15.11 1.47
CA THR A 41 -2.93 16.03 2.27
C THR A 41 -4.36 15.53 2.49
N GLU A 42 -4.82 14.57 1.69
CA GLU A 42 -6.12 13.92 1.84
C GLU A 42 -6.03 12.66 2.73
N GLY A 43 -4.83 12.29 3.17
CA GLY A 43 -4.56 11.13 4.01
C GLY A 43 -4.44 9.81 3.24
N ASN A 44 -4.27 9.84 1.92
CA ASN A 44 -3.99 8.63 1.14
C ASN A 44 -2.52 8.24 1.30
N LEU A 45 -2.24 6.93 1.34
CA LEU A 45 -0.89 6.41 1.48
C LEU A 45 -0.27 6.14 0.11
N TYR A 46 0.95 6.59 -0.10
CA TYR A 46 1.74 6.26 -1.29
C TYR A 46 2.87 5.30 -0.88
N VAL A 47 3.14 4.31 -1.72
CA VAL A 47 4.18 3.30 -1.50
C VAL A 47 5.01 3.16 -2.78
N CYS A 48 6.34 3.31 -2.64
CA CYS A 48 7.29 3.07 -3.73
C CYS A 48 7.80 1.62 -3.67
N GLU A 49 7.71 0.91 -4.79
CA GLU A 49 8.15 -0.48 -4.92
C GLU A 49 9.40 -0.58 -5.79
N ALA A 50 10.54 -0.96 -5.20
CA ALA A 50 11.84 -0.95 -5.88
C ALA A 50 11.91 -1.96 -7.03
N LYS A 51 11.26 -3.12 -6.89
CA LYS A 51 11.31 -4.21 -7.87
C LYS A 51 10.10 -4.30 -8.79
N ASN A 52 9.01 -3.63 -8.45
CA ASN A 52 7.91 -3.44 -9.38
C ASN A 52 8.08 -2.14 -10.20
N HIS A 53 9.01 -1.26 -9.82
CA HIS A 53 9.24 0.03 -10.48
C HIS A 53 7.98 0.89 -10.56
N THR A 54 7.18 0.83 -9.49
CA THR A 54 5.88 1.50 -9.40
C THR A 54 5.79 2.36 -8.14
N VAL A 55 4.96 3.40 -8.24
CA VAL A 55 4.39 4.10 -7.09
C VAL A 55 2.92 3.70 -7.02
N ARG A 56 2.52 3.15 -5.87
CA ARG A 56 1.15 2.73 -5.60
C ARG A 56 0.48 3.70 -4.65
N LYS A 57 -0.76 4.09 -4.93
CA LYS A 57 -1.63 4.84 -4.01
C LYS A 57 -2.59 3.88 -3.35
N ILE A 58 -2.77 4.02 -2.04
CA ILE A 58 -3.83 3.40 -1.26
C ILE A 58 -4.77 4.53 -0.86
N ASP A 59 -5.98 4.50 -1.41
CA ASP A 59 -7.07 5.35 -0.96
C ASP A 59 -7.49 4.86 0.43
N MET A 60 -7.31 5.71 1.43
CA MET A 60 -7.52 5.33 2.82
C MET A 60 -9.00 5.35 3.23
N ALA A 61 -9.88 5.98 2.45
CA ALA A 61 -11.31 5.96 2.66
C ALA A 61 -11.94 4.67 2.09
N THR A 62 -11.55 4.28 0.87
CA THR A 62 -12.09 3.12 0.17
C THR A 62 -11.31 1.83 0.39
N LYS A 63 -10.07 1.94 0.89
CA LYS A 63 -9.11 0.83 1.06
C LYS A 63 -8.72 0.16 -0.26
N THR A 64 -8.75 0.92 -1.35
CA THR A 64 -8.38 0.46 -2.70
C THR A 64 -6.96 0.86 -3.05
N ILE A 65 -6.23 -0.03 -3.72
CA ILE A 65 -4.90 0.25 -4.27
C ILE A 65 -4.96 0.55 -5.77
N THR A 66 -4.15 1.49 -6.24
CA THR A 66 -3.93 1.79 -7.66
C THR A 66 -2.46 2.09 -7.94
N THR A 67 -2.01 1.83 -9.16
CA THR A 67 -0.72 2.33 -9.64
C THR A 67 -0.89 3.74 -10.18
N VAL A 68 -0.12 4.70 -9.66
CA VAL A 68 -0.17 6.12 -10.07
C VAL A 68 1.04 6.53 -10.91
N ALA A 69 2.14 5.79 -10.83
CA ALA A 69 3.32 5.98 -11.69
C ALA A 69 4.08 4.66 -11.87
N GLY A 70 4.77 4.55 -13.00
CA GLY A 70 5.46 3.32 -13.43
C GLY A 70 4.55 2.37 -14.21
N THR A 71 5.14 1.47 -14.97
CA THR A 71 4.41 0.52 -15.84
C THR A 71 4.47 -0.93 -15.33
N GLY A 72 5.15 -1.18 -14.21
CA GLY A 72 5.54 -2.54 -13.84
C GLY A 72 6.75 -3.03 -14.68
N ASN A 73 7.43 -4.06 -14.19
CA ASN A 73 8.33 -4.93 -14.96
C ASN A 73 7.84 -6.37 -14.88
#